data_AF-A0A5D6UU47-F1
#
_entry.id   AF-A0A5D6UU47-F1
#
_cell.length_a   1.000
_cell.length_b   1.000
_cell.length_c   1.000
_cell.angle_alpha   90.00
_cell.angle_beta   90.00
_cell.angle_gamma   90.00
#
_symmetry.space_group_name_H-M   'P 1'
#
loop_
_entity.id
_entity.type
_entity.pdbx_description
1 polymer ?
#
loop_
_entity_poly.entity_id
_entity_poly.type
_entity_poly.pdbx_seq_one_letter_code
_entity_poly.pdbx_strand_id
1 'polypeptide(L)'
;MPEPVSPDESSAEAEKRTSSVDADAAEAIILPSTPLSEPATCNPQLATYTRSQLALRNGQDRDEIWVSYRGLIYDVTRSRLWRRGNHYEHWAGQDLTKELDKDAPHTPNVFDRFPIIGQLLPLPPQAS
;
A
#
# COMPACT_ATOMS: atom_id res chain seq x y z
N MET A 1 17.49 51.19 -45.92
CA MET A 1 17.86 49.77 -46.06
C MET A 1 17.10 49.01 -44.98
N PRO A 2 16.12 48.17 -45.35
CA PRO A 2 15.36 47.36 -44.41
C PRO A 2 16.16 46.13 -43.97
N GLU A 3 16.06 45.77 -42.69
CA GLU A 3 16.52 44.49 -42.14
C GLU A 3 15.56 43.36 -42.52
N PRO A 4 16.02 42.10 -42.50
CA PRO A 4 15.12 41.07 -42.02
C PRO A 4 15.74 40.09 -41.02
N VAL A 5 14.93 39.91 -39.99
CA VAL A 5 14.96 38.92 -38.92
C VAL A 5 14.94 37.49 -39.46
N SER A 6 15.63 36.59 -38.75
CA SER A 6 15.47 35.14 -38.91
C SER A 6 14.68 34.58 -37.72
N PRO A 7 13.62 33.82 -37.98
CA PRO A 7 13.23 32.71 -37.12
C PRO A 7 13.25 31.39 -37.93
N ASP A 8 14.15 30.49 -37.55
CA ASP A 8 14.19 29.10 -38.03
C ASP A 8 13.77 28.17 -36.89
N GLU A 9 12.77 27.36 -37.19
CA GLU A 9 12.36 26.06 -36.62
C GLU A 9 10.84 25.97 -36.73
N SER A 10 10.20 24.88 -37.13
CA SER A 10 10.57 23.63 -37.77
C SER A 10 9.21 22.93 -37.98
N SER A 11 8.97 22.43 -39.19
CA SER A 11 8.16 21.24 -39.56
C SER A 11 6.81 21.01 -38.84
N ALA A 12 5.65 21.13 -39.50
CA ALA A 12 5.02 20.12 -40.39
C ALA A 12 4.80 18.74 -39.69
N GLU A 13 3.69 18.02 -39.77
CA GLU A 13 2.45 18.08 -40.55
C GLU A 13 1.42 17.08 -39.93
N ALA A 14 0.15 17.36 -40.21
CA ALA A 14 -1.07 16.54 -40.32
C ALA A 14 -1.20 15.07 -39.80
N GLU A 15 -2.43 14.76 -39.36
CA GLU A 15 -3.36 13.75 -39.95
C GLU A 15 -4.33 13.23 -38.85
N LYS A 16 -5.60 13.68 -38.83
CA LYS A 16 -6.76 13.13 -39.54
C LYS A 16 -7.27 11.80 -38.94
N ARG A 17 -8.46 11.84 -38.32
CA ARG A 17 -9.65 11.08 -38.77
C ARG A 17 -10.80 11.17 -37.75
N THR A 18 -11.91 11.67 -38.26
CA THR A 18 -13.24 11.45 -37.72
C THR A 18 -13.75 10.12 -38.25
N SER A 19 -14.55 9.39 -37.47
CA SER A 19 -15.68 8.59 -37.97
C SER A 19 -16.51 8.10 -36.80
N SER A 20 -17.77 8.52 -36.76
CA SER A 20 -18.81 7.90 -35.96
C SER A 20 -19.25 6.58 -36.60
N VAL A 21 -19.70 5.64 -35.77
CA VAL A 21 -20.65 4.61 -36.15
C VAL A 21 -21.59 4.36 -34.96
N ASP A 22 -22.86 4.70 -35.18
CA ASP A 22 -23.99 4.28 -34.38
C ASP A 22 -24.22 2.78 -34.53
N ALA A 23 -24.47 2.08 -33.42
CA ALA A 23 -25.02 0.73 -33.43
C ALA A 23 -25.89 0.53 -32.18
N ASP A 24 -27.18 0.76 -32.41
CA ASP A 24 -28.34 -0.05 -32.03
C ASP A 24 -28.49 -0.59 -30.60
N ALA A 25 -29.65 -0.26 -30.04
CA ALA A 25 -30.16 -0.69 -28.75
C ALA A 25 -30.85 -2.07 -28.86
N ALA A 26 -30.49 -3.01 -27.99
CA ALA A 26 -31.43 -4.01 -27.48
C ALA A 26 -30.92 -4.72 -26.21
N GLU A 27 -31.72 -4.53 -25.15
CA GLU A 27 -32.08 -5.46 -24.09
C GLU A 27 -31.07 -6.06 -23.08
N ALA A 28 -31.42 -5.72 -21.83
CA ALA A 28 -31.64 -6.62 -20.70
C ALA A 28 -30.43 -7.05 -19.88
N ILE A 29 -30.25 -6.41 -18.72
CA ILE A 29 -29.98 -7.12 -17.46
C ILE A 29 -30.15 -6.19 -16.25
N ILE A 30 -31.25 -6.44 -15.52
CA ILE A 30 -31.41 -6.43 -14.06
C ILE A 30 -30.30 -5.73 -13.27
N LEU A 31 -30.67 -4.69 -12.51
CA LEU A 31 -29.90 -4.19 -11.38
C LEU A 31 -30.19 -5.07 -10.14
N PRO A 32 -29.25 -5.86 -9.62
CA PRO A 32 -29.26 -6.22 -8.22
C PRO A 32 -28.27 -5.35 -7.45
N SER A 33 -28.84 -4.56 -6.54
CA SER A 33 -28.35 -4.37 -5.18
C SER A 33 -26.89 -3.95 -4.96
N THR A 34 -26.76 -2.71 -4.52
CA THR A 34 -25.77 -2.29 -3.52
C THR A 34 -25.51 -3.42 -2.51
N PRO A 35 -24.27 -3.86 -2.26
CA PRO A 35 -23.99 -4.49 -0.98
C PRO A 35 -23.99 -3.36 0.07
N LEU A 36 -25.13 -3.17 0.72
CA LEU A 36 -25.18 -2.55 2.03
C LEU A 36 -24.35 -3.44 2.97
N SER A 37 -23.35 -2.84 3.62
CA SER A 37 -22.82 -3.26 4.92
C SER A 37 -22.40 -4.73 5.06
N GLU A 38 -21.14 -5.03 4.75
CA GLU A 38 -20.46 -6.11 5.46
C GLU A 38 -19.97 -5.55 6.82
N PRO A 39 -20.36 -6.15 7.96
CA PRO A 39 -19.65 -5.89 9.21
C PRO A 39 -18.23 -6.44 9.05
N ALA A 40 -17.25 -5.68 9.52
CA ALA A 40 -15.84 -6.03 9.54
C ALA A 40 -15.65 -7.54 9.75
N THR A 41 -15.21 -8.22 8.68
CA THR A 41 -14.96 -9.65 8.69
C THR A 41 -13.90 -9.91 9.76
N CYS A 42 -14.30 -10.41 10.92
CA CYS A 42 -13.40 -11.09 11.84
C CYS A 42 -12.98 -12.40 11.16
N ASN A 43 -11.99 -12.30 10.28
CA ASN A 43 -11.54 -13.40 9.43
C ASN A 43 -10.69 -14.38 10.27
N PRO A 44 -11.03 -15.67 10.41
CA PRO A 44 -10.31 -16.61 11.28
C PRO A 44 -9.03 -17.20 10.64
N GLN A 45 -8.47 -16.55 9.61
CA GLN A 45 -7.26 -16.98 8.90
C GLN A 45 -6.37 -15.77 8.63
N LEU A 46 -5.71 -15.27 9.66
CA LEU A 46 -4.65 -14.27 9.49
C LEU A 46 -3.52 -14.90 8.66
N ALA A 47 -3.18 -14.28 7.52
CA ALA A 47 -2.14 -14.78 6.64
C ALA A 47 -0.79 -14.79 7.37
N THR A 48 0.01 -15.84 7.18
CA THR A 48 1.37 -15.91 7.71
C THR A 48 2.38 -15.32 6.72
N TYR A 49 3.28 -14.50 7.23
CA TYR A 49 4.33 -13.86 6.44
C TYR A 49 5.72 -14.17 6.99
N THR A 50 6.71 -14.29 6.12
CA THR A 50 8.11 -14.42 6.51
C THR A 50 8.74 -13.05 6.83
N ARG A 51 9.89 -13.03 7.51
CA ARG A 51 10.65 -11.78 7.75
C ARG A 51 11.01 -11.06 6.46
N SER A 52 11.41 -11.80 5.42
CA SER A 52 11.72 -11.22 4.11
C SER A 52 10.50 -10.58 3.46
N GLN A 53 9.33 -11.20 3.60
CA GLN A 53 8.07 -10.62 3.13
C GLN A 53 7.67 -9.38 3.94
N LEU A 54 7.92 -9.37 5.25
CA LEU A 54 7.67 -8.19 6.09
C LEU A 54 8.60 -7.04 5.71
N ALA A 55 9.90 -7.30 5.46
CA ALA A 55 10.91 -6.30 5.13
C ALA A 55 10.58 -5.45 3.90
N LEU A 56 9.87 -6.02 2.92
CA LEU A 56 9.43 -5.30 1.73
C LEU A 56 8.30 -4.29 1.99
N ARG A 57 7.58 -4.38 3.12
CA ARG A 57 6.51 -3.43 3.51
C ARG A 57 7.03 -2.40 4.50
N ASN A 58 8.01 -1.63 4.04
CA ASN A 58 8.70 -0.61 4.80
C ASN A 58 8.38 0.82 4.34
N GLY A 59 7.32 1.03 3.54
CA GLY A 59 6.96 2.34 3.00
C GLY A 59 7.95 2.90 1.97
N GLN A 60 8.91 2.11 1.49
CA GLN A 60 9.90 2.47 0.47
C GLN A 60 9.93 1.46 -0.68
N ASP A 61 10.15 0.18 -0.38
CA ASP A 61 10.10 -0.91 -1.37
C ASP A 61 8.66 -1.16 -1.84
N ARG A 62 7.70 -0.96 -0.93
CA ARG A 62 6.27 -0.93 -1.19
C ARG A 62 5.62 0.19 -0.40
N ASP A 63 4.49 0.67 -0.90
CA ASP A 63 3.70 1.73 -0.26
C ASP A 63 3.15 1.29 1.11
N GLU A 64 2.97 -0.02 1.33
CA GLU A 64 2.51 -0.53 2.60
C GLU A 64 3.58 -0.47 3.69
N ILE A 65 3.13 -0.16 4.91
CA ILE A 65 4.00 0.04 6.08
C ILE A 65 3.53 -0.89 7.19
N TRP A 66 4.24 -2.00 7.35
CA TRP A 66 3.86 -3.05 8.27
C TRP A 66 4.89 -3.23 9.37
N VAL A 67 4.41 -3.56 10.56
CA VAL A 67 5.24 -3.75 11.75
C VAL A 67 4.82 -5.03 12.44
N SER A 68 5.78 -5.84 12.88
CA SER A 68 5.50 -6.99 13.74
C SER A 68 5.65 -6.62 15.22
N TYR A 69 4.67 -7.01 16.03
CA TYR A 69 4.75 -6.97 17.49
C TYR A 69 4.18 -8.27 18.07
N ARG A 70 4.97 -8.97 18.87
CA ARG A 70 4.67 -10.28 19.47
C ARG A 70 4.18 -11.33 18.46
N GLY A 71 4.75 -11.31 17.26
CA GLY A 71 4.41 -12.24 16.18
C GLY A 71 3.13 -11.89 15.41
N LEU A 72 2.46 -10.79 15.73
CA LEU A 72 1.33 -10.26 14.95
C LEU A 72 1.83 -9.12 14.07
N ILE A 73 1.32 -9.04 12.84
CA ILE A 73 1.67 -7.98 11.90
C ILE A 73 0.52 -6.99 11.82
N TYR A 74 0.86 -5.72 12.08
CA TYR A 74 -0.05 -4.58 12.08
C TYR A 74 0.23 -3.69 10.88
N ASP A 75 -0.83 -3.22 10.21
CA ASP A 75 -0.71 -2.22 9.16
C ASP A 75 -0.79 -0.81 9.77
N VAL A 76 0.35 -0.12 9.75
CA VAL A 76 0.51 1.25 10.26
C VAL A 76 0.58 2.29 9.14
N THR A 77 0.26 1.93 7.89
CA THR A 77 0.33 2.81 6.71
C THR A 77 -0.46 4.11 6.91
N ARG A 78 -1.60 4.03 7.62
CA ARG A 78 -2.46 5.21 7.89
C ARG A 78 -1.93 6.10 9.02
N SER A 79 -0.87 5.69 9.71
CA SER A 79 -0.27 6.45 10.80
C SER A 79 0.56 7.60 10.27
N ARG A 80 0.26 8.82 10.72
CA ARG A 80 1.08 10.00 10.41
C ARG A 80 2.49 9.92 11.01
N LEU A 81 2.69 9.06 12.01
CA LEU A 81 3.96 8.88 12.71
C LEU A 81 4.94 7.98 11.98
N TRP A 82 4.45 7.13 11.08
CA TRP A 82 5.23 6.15 10.31
C TRP A 82 5.43 6.57 8.86
N ARG A 83 5.51 7.88 8.58
CA ARG A 83 5.66 8.38 7.20
C ARG A 83 6.92 7.81 6.56
N ARG A 84 6.79 7.26 5.35
CA ARG A 84 7.88 6.58 4.62
C ARG A 84 8.50 5.40 5.39
N GLY A 85 7.73 4.82 6.32
CA GLY A 85 8.10 3.65 7.12
C GLY A 85 9.22 3.89 8.13
N ASN A 86 9.41 5.13 8.56
CA ASN A 86 10.28 5.46 9.68
C ASN A 86 9.47 6.11 10.80
N HIS A 87 9.73 5.69 12.03
CA HIS A 87 9.29 6.34 13.25
C HIS A 87 10.48 6.53 14.20
N TYR A 88 11.08 7.71 14.19
CA TYR A 88 12.31 8.03 14.92
C TYR A 88 13.46 7.06 14.55
N GLU A 89 13.93 6.26 15.50
CA GLU A 89 15.01 5.29 15.28
C GLU A 89 14.46 3.91 14.86
N HIS A 90 13.14 3.78 14.71
CA HIS A 90 12.49 2.52 14.34
C HIS A 90 12.06 2.52 12.88
N TRP A 91 12.37 1.41 12.22
CA TRP A 91 12.01 1.18 10.82
C TRP A 91 10.87 0.17 10.71
N ALA A 92 9.98 0.38 9.76
CA ALA A 92 8.95 -0.57 9.40
C ALA A 92 9.56 -1.73 8.60
N GLY A 93 8.79 -2.81 8.45
CA GLY A 93 9.24 -4.02 7.78
C GLY A 93 10.01 -4.99 8.67
N GLN A 94 10.00 -4.79 9.99
CA GLN A 94 10.65 -5.71 10.93
C GLN A 94 9.79 -6.00 12.15
N ASP A 95 10.26 -6.97 12.94
CA ASP A 95 9.74 -7.25 14.27
C ASP A 95 10.32 -6.22 15.25
N LEU A 96 9.45 -5.38 15.80
CA LEU A 96 9.81 -4.34 16.75
C LEU A 96 9.50 -4.72 18.20
N THR A 97 9.22 -6.00 18.47
CA THR A 97 8.89 -6.47 19.83
C THR A 97 9.95 -6.08 20.85
N LYS A 98 11.25 -6.22 20.53
CA LYS A 98 12.34 -5.94 21.47
C LYS A 98 12.52 -4.44 21.71
N GLU A 99 12.36 -3.67 20.66
CA GLU A 99 12.51 -2.22 20.62
C GLU A 99 11.37 -1.56 21.41
N LEU A 100 10.13 -1.99 21.19
CA LEU A 100 8.99 -1.52 21.97
C LEU A 100 9.03 -1.96 23.44
N ASP A 101 9.50 -3.17 23.75
CA ASP A 101 9.55 -3.62 25.14
C ASP A 101 10.69 -2.93 25.94
N LYS A 102 11.71 -2.35 25.28
CA LYS A 102 12.87 -1.73 25.94
C LYS A 102 12.87 -0.19 25.91
N ASP A 103 12.56 0.42 24.77
CA ASP A 103 12.85 1.84 24.52
C ASP A 103 11.59 2.72 24.47
N ALA A 104 10.39 2.14 24.51
CA ALA A 104 9.16 2.91 24.39
C ALA A 104 8.66 3.47 25.73
N PRO A 105 8.54 4.82 25.90
CA PRO A 105 7.81 5.43 27.02
C PRO A 105 6.27 5.33 26.87
N HIS A 106 5.78 4.46 25.98
CA HIS A 106 4.37 4.26 25.66
C HIS A 106 3.98 2.79 25.66
N THR A 107 2.76 2.52 26.12
CA THR A 107 2.16 1.20 26.28
C THR A 107 1.88 0.56 24.90
N PRO A 108 1.98 -0.78 24.74
CA PRO A 108 1.72 -1.49 23.47
C PRO A 108 0.30 -1.27 22.90
N ASN A 109 -0.61 -0.69 23.67
CA ASN A 109 -1.96 -0.27 23.24
C ASN A 109 -2.00 0.68 22.04
N VAL A 110 -0.86 1.25 21.62
CA VAL A 110 -0.79 2.00 20.36
C VAL A 110 -1.17 1.14 19.15
N PHE A 111 -0.92 -0.18 19.20
CA PHE A 111 -1.22 -1.10 18.10
C PHE A 111 -2.69 -1.54 18.03
N ASP A 112 -3.46 -1.40 19.12
CA ASP A 112 -4.88 -1.78 19.17
C ASP A 112 -5.75 -0.98 18.18
N ARG A 113 -5.24 0.17 17.72
CA ARG A 113 -5.91 1.05 16.74
C ARG A 113 -5.61 0.68 15.28
N PHE A 114 -4.70 -0.26 15.05
CA PHE A 114 -4.30 -0.67 13.71
C PHE A 114 -4.84 -2.08 13.38
N PRO A 115 -5.25 -2.33 12.13
CA PRO A 115 -5.73 -3.63 11.75
C PRO A 115 -4.58 -4.65 11.74
N ILE A 116 -4.86 -5.83 12.29
CA ILE A 116 -3.99 -7.00 12.20
C ILE A 116 -4.21 -7.64 10.84
N ILE A 117 -3.15 -7.73 10.05
CA ILE A 117 -3.19 -8.26 8.69
C ILE A 117 -2.64 -9.68 8.57
N GLY A 118 -1.87 -10.12 9.58
CA GLY A 118 -1.21 -11.40 9.53
C GLY A 118 -0.41 -11.75 10.77
N GLN A 119 0.28 -12.87 10.70
CA GLN A 119 1.22 -13.33 11.71
C GLN A 119 2.62 -13.46 11.11
N LEU A 120 3.64 -13.05 11.86
CA LEU A 120 5.03 -13.25 11.48
C LEU A 120 5.42 -14.70 11.78
N LEU A 121 5.79 -15.43 10.74
CA LEU A 121 6.23 -16.81 10.84
C LEU A 121 7.53 -16.86 11.65
N PRO A 122 7.55 -17.56 12.81
CA PRO A 122 8.77 -17.71 13.59
C PRO A 122 9.77 -18.50 12.77
N LEU A 123 11.05 -18.13 12.85
CA LEU A 123 12.11 -18.85 12.15
C LEU A 123 12.02 -20.32 12.58
N PRO A 124 11.90 -21.29 11.65
CA PRO A 124 11.88 -22.70 12.03
C PRO A 124 13.16 -22.98 12.84
N PRO A 125 13.08 -23.79 13.92
CA PRO A 125 14.27 -24.17 14.65
C PRO A 125 15.22 -24.80 13.65
N GLN A 126 16.41 -24.20 13.50
CA GLN A 126 17.45 -24.77 12.67
C GLN A 126 17.78 -26.13 13.29
N ALA A 127 17.41 -27.21 12.59
CA ALA A 127 17.79 -28.55 13.00
C ALA A 127 19.32 -28.59 13.04
N SER A 128 19.87 -29.00 14.19
CA SER A 128 21.30 -29.15 14.45
C SER A 128 21.90 -30.32 13.65
#